data_AF-A0A5B6UYA2-F1
#
_entry.id   AF-A0A5B6UYA2-F1
#
_cell.length_a   1.000
_cell.length_b   1.000
_cell.length_c   1.000
_cell.angle_alpha   90.00
_cell.angle_beta   90.00
_cell.angle_gamma   90.00
#
_symmetry.space_group_name_H-M   'P 1'
#
loop_
_entity.id
_entity.type
_entity.pdbx_description
1 polymer ?
#
loop_
_entity_poly.entity_id
_entity_poly.type
_entity_poly.pdbx_seq_one_letter_code
_entity_poly.pdbx_strand_id
1 'polypeptide(L)'
;MHTLFCALGPNEYNRVSLCDNAKEIWEKLKVTYEGTSRVKESKISLLTLDYELFKAKPEERIKEMFDRFTHIINGLKALGMTYPNKEMVKKISANLCLTAIDDIKVTSNSSTLNDYSFDELQDAYDELGLEFKVMMSKHNKNVSN
;
A
#
# COMPACT_ATOMS: atom_id res chain seq x y z
N MET A 1 -23.69 34.43 -1.48
CA MET A 1 -24.21 33.42 -0.53
C MET A 1 -25.41 32.67 -1.10
N HIS A 2 -26.44 33.39 -1.59
CA HIS A 2 -27.62 32.79 -2.25
C HIS A 2 -27.26 31.83 -3.41
N THR A 3 -26.29 32.20 -4.26
CA THR A 3 -25.83 31.37 -5.38
C THR A 3 -25.17 30.05 -4.94
N LEU A 4 -24.53 30.01 -3.77
CA LEU A 4 -23.91 28.79 -3.23
C LEU A 4 -24.98 27.82 -2.74
N PHE A 5 -26.01 28.31 -2.05
CA PHE A 5 -27.10 27.46 -1.56
C PHE A 5 -27.93 26.84 -2.68
N CYS A 6 -28.16 27.57 -3.79
CA CYS A 6 -28.91 27.05 -4.94
C CYS A 6 -28.17 25.93 -5.70
N ALA A 7 -26.85 25.82 -5.56
CA ALA A 7 -26.04 24.79 -6.20
C ALA A 7 -25.93 23.50 -5.36
N LEU A 8 -26.39 23.52 -4.10
CA LEU A 8 -26.28 22.40 -3.17
C LEU A 8 -27.55 21.55 -3.17
N GLY A 9 -27.38 20.24 -3.15
CA GLY A 9 -28.49 19.31 -2.96
C GLY A 9 -29.12 19.47 -1.56
N PRO A 10 -30.32 18.90 -1.33
CA PRO A 10 -31.03 19.04 -0.06
C PRO A 10 -30.22 18.58 1.17
N ASN A 11 -29.40 17.53 1.01
CA ASN A 11 -28.57 16.99 2.08
C ASN A 11 -27.40 17.92 2.40
N GLU A 12 -26.78 18.50 1.39
CA GLU A 12 -25.67 19.44 1.51
C GLU A 12 -26.13 20.76 2.11
N TYR A 13 -27.26 21.28 1.61
CA TYR A 13 -27.91 22.47 2.12
C TYR A 13 -28.19 22.35 3.63
N ASN A 14 -28.80 21.24 4.07
CA ASN A 14 -29.09 21.01 5.49
C ASN A 14 -27.83 20.97 6.36
N ARG A 15 -26.68 20.59 5.81
CA ARG A 15 -25.41 20.55 6.55
C ARG A 15 -24.78 21.94 6.69
N VAL A 16 -24.96 22.83 5.71
CA VAL A 16 -24.32 24.15 5.67
C VAL A 16 -25.28 25.32 5.89
N SER A 17 -26.57 25.05 6.13
CA SER A 17 -27.63 26.05 6.33
C SER A 17 -27.39 26.99 7.52
N LEU A 18 -26.60 26.54 8.50
CA LEU A 18 -26.21 27.32 9.70
C LEU A 18 -24.86 28.04 9.55
N CYS A 19 -24.22 28.01 8.38
CA CYS A 19 -22.94 28.70 8.15
C CYS A 19 -23.15 30.15 7.76
N ASP A 20 -22.39 31.07 8.35
CA ASP A 20 -22.60 32.52 8.21
C ASP A 20 -21.86 33.13 7.01
N ASN A 21 -20.88 32.42 6.46
CA ASN A 21 -20.09 32.90 5.33
C ASN A 21 -19.65 31.76 4.38
N ALA A 22 -19.24 32.14 3.17
CA ALA A 22 -18.82 31.19 2.14
C ALA A 22 -17.61 30.33 2.55
N LYS A 23 -16.72 30.86 3.41
CA LYS A 23 -15.57 30.12 3.93
C LYS A 23 -16.01 28.97 4.83
N GLU A 24 -16.96 29.19 5.73
CA GLU A 24 -17.53 28.13 6.58
C GLU A 24 -18.26 27.07 5.78
N ILE A 25 -19.06 27.47 4.78
CA ILE A 25 -19.72 26.54 3.86
C ILE A 25 -18.67 25.66 3.17
N TRP A 26 -17.61 26.27 2.62
CA TRP A 26 -16.51 25.56 1.97
C TRP A 26 -15.79 24.61 2.93
N GLU A 27 -15.40 25.06 4.12
CA GLU A 27 -14.72 24.21 5.11
C GLU A 27 -15.60 23.03 5.56
N LYS A 28 -16.92 23.25 5.72
CA LYS A 28 -17.84 22.20 6.15
C LYS A 28 -18.10 21.18 5.04
N LEU A 29 -18.19 21.61 3.79
CA LEU A 29 -18.24 20.71 2.62
C LEU A 29 -16.92 19.94 2.49
N LYS A 30 -15.78 20.61 2.60
CA LYS A 30 -14.45 19.99 2.56
C LYS A 30 -14.31 18.90 3.63
N VAL A 31 -14.69 19.19 4.88
CA VAL A 31 -14.71 18.20 5.96
C VAL A 31 -15.67 17.04 5.69
N THR A 32 -16.83 17.32 5.10
CA THR A 32 -17.86 16.31 4.82
C THR A 32 -17.43 15.32 3.75
N TYR A 33 -16.75 15.80 2.70
CA TYR A 33 -16.40 14.97 1.53
C TYR A 33 -14.96 14.47 1.55
N GLU A 34 -14.01 15.26 2.03
CA GLU A 34 -12.60 14.84 2.13
C GLU A 34 -12.24 14.26 3.51
N GLY A 35 -13.13 14.40 4.50
CA GLY A 35 -12.82 14.13 5.91
C GLY A 35 -12.10 15.28 6.61
N THR A 36 -12.06 15.25 7.95
CA THR A 36 -11.24 16.20 8.71
C THR A 36 -9.74 15.89 8.54
N SER A 37 -8.88 16.89 8.73
CA SER A 37 -7.43 16.68 8.81
C SER A 37 -7.07 15.58 9.81
N ARG A 38 -7.76 15.54 10.97
CA ARG A 38 -7.60 14.50 11.99
C ARG A 38 -7.92 13.09 11.48
N VAL A 39 -8.94 12.91 10.64
CA VAL A 39 -9.28 11.61 10.06
C VAL A 39 -8.22 11.20 9.03
N LYS A 40 -7.75 12.13 8.19
CA LYS A 40 -6.64 11.88 7.25
C LYS A 40 -5.36 11.49 8.00
N GLU A 41 -4.99 12.23 9.04
CA GLU A 41 -3.84 11.94 9.91
C GLU A 41 -3.97 10.57 10.59
N SER A 42 -5.13 10.26 11.15
CA SER A 42 -5.38 8.95 11.78
C SER A 42 -5.22 7.81 10.77
N LYS A 43 -5.72 7.99 9.54
CA LYS A 43 -5.58 7.00 8.47
C LYS A 43 -4.13 6.85 8.02
N ILE A 44 -3.37 7.94 7.91
CA ILE A 44 -1.92 7.90 7.67
C ILE A 44 -1.24 7.11 8.79
N SER A 45 -1.50 7.45 10.06
CA SER A 45 -0.87 6.76 11.20
C SER A 45 -1.16 5.26 11.21
N LEU A 46 -2.39 4.84 10.91
CA LEU A 46 -2.76 3.43 10.82
C LEU A 46 -2.04 2.72 9.67
N LEU A 47 -2.05 3.30 8.47
CA LEU A 47 -1.38 2.70 7.31
C LEU A 47 0.15 2.67 7.46
N THR A 48 0.73 3.69 8.08
CA THR A 48 2.16 3.71 8.43
C THR A 48 2.47 2.60 9.42
N LEU A 49 1.61 2.38 10.44
CA LEU A 49 1.79 1.27 11.37
C LEU A 49 1.68 -0.08 10.67
N ASP A 50 0.69 -0.25 9.79
CA ASP A 50 0.51 -1.46 8.99
C ASP A 50 1.71 -1.73 8.07
N TYR A 51 2.28 -0.68 7.46
CA TYR A 51 3.52 -0.77 6.69
C TYR A 51 4.70 -1.18 7.58
N GLU A 52 4.88 -0.52 8.73
CA GLU A 52 6.03 -0.78 9.60
C GLU A 52 6.01 -2.19 10.18
N LEU A 53 4.83 -2.66 10.58
CA LEU A 53 4.59 -4.00 11.12
C LEU A 53 4.31 -5.04 10.03
N PHE A 54 4.42 -4.69 8.75
CA PHE A 54 4.06 -5.58 7.65
C PHE A 54 4.84 -6.89 7.73
N LYS A 55 4.09 -7.97 7.91
CA LYS A 55 4.58 -9.34 7.90
C LYS A 55 3.68 -10.23 7.08
N ALA A 56 4.28 -11.17 6.36
CA ALA A 56 3.55 -12.24 5.72
C ALA A 56 2.84 -13.08 6.78
N LYS A 57 1.59 -13.48 6.51
CA LYS A 57 0.85 -14.37 7.40
C LYS A 57 1.15 -15.84 7.06
N PRO A 58 1.05 -16.77 8.03
CA PRO A 58 1.40 -18.18 7.82
C PRO A 58 0.59 -18.90 6.73
N GLU A 59 -0.67 -18.50 6.53
CA GLU A 59 -1.59 -19.12 5.55
C GLU A 59 -1.81 -18.23 4.31
N GLU A 60 -1.13 -17.10 4.24
CA GLU A 60 -1.29 -16.12 3.15
C GLU A 60 -0.45 -16.51 1.96
N ARG A 61 -1.07 -16.54 0.77
CA ARG A 61 -0.34 -16.78 -0.48
C ARG A 61 0.50 -15.57 -0.83
N ILE A 62 1.61 -15.77 -1.54
CA ILE A 62 2.50 -14.67 -1.96
C ILE A 62 1.72 -13.57 -2.71
N LYS A 63 0.79 -13.94 -3.60
CA LYS A 63 -0.08 -12.97 -4.29
C LYS A 63 -0.90 -12.11 -3.31
N GLU A 64 -1.52 -12.74 -2.33
CA GLU A 64 -2.35 -12.06 -1.32
C GLU A 64 -1.51 -11.11 -0.45
N MET A 65 -0.27 -11.50 -0.17
CA MET A 65 0.71 -10.65 0.50
C MET A 65 1.07 -9.42 -0.35
N PHE A 66 1.35 -9.58 -1.64
CA PHE A 66 1.59 -8.45 -2.55
C PHE A 66 0.36 -7.55 -2.64
N ASP A 67 -0.84 -8.12 -2.82
CA ASP A 67 -2.10 -7.37 -2.88
C ASP A 67 -2.30 -6.52 -1.59
N ARG A 68 -2.04 -7.08 -0.41
CA ARG A 68 -2.09 -6.35 0.88
C ARG A 68 -1.04 -5.25 0.97
N PHE A 69 0.18 -5.52 0.56
CA PHE A 69 1.25 -4.52 0.57
C PHE A 69 0.93 -3.36 -0.37
N THR A 70 0.52 -3.66 -1.61
CA THR A 70 0.09 -2.67 -2.61
C THR A 70 -1.09 -1.86 -2.12
N HIS A 71 -2.05 -2.46 -1.41
CA HIS A 71 -3.16 -1.73 -0.79
C HIS A 71 -2.67 -0.69 0.22
N ILE A 72 -1.70 -1.04 1.08
CA ILE A 72 -1.13 -0.12 2.07
C ILE A 72 -0.41 1.04 1.37
N ILE A 73 0.47 0.73 0.41
CA ILE A 73 1.23 1.74 -0.35
C ILE A 73 0.30 2.70 -1.12
N ASN A 74 -0.71 2.16 -1.80
CA ASN A 74 -1.67 2.98 -2.53
C ASN A 74 -2.51 3.85 -1.60
N GLY A 75 -2.89 3.31 -0.42
CA GLY A 75 -3.60 4.07 0.60
C GLY A 75 -2.79 5.27 1.11
N LEU A 76 -1.49 5.07 1.35
CA LEU A 76 -0.56 6.14 1.76
C LEU A 76 -0.34 7.16 0.64
N LYS A 77 -0.14 6.69 -0.60
CA LYS A 77 0.05 7.54 -1.78
C LYS A 77 -1.15 8.44 -2.03
N ALA A 78 -2.37 7.92 -1.87
CA ALA A 78 -3.61 8.70 -1.97
C ALA A 78 -3.74 9.78 -0.88
N LEU A 79 -3.02 9.64 0.24
CA LEU A 79 -2.96 10.61 1.33
C LEU A 79 -1.73 11.53 1.27
N GLY A 80 -0.93 11.44 0.20
CA GLY A 80 0.26 12.27 -0.02
C GLY A 80 1.54 11.75 0.64
N MET A 81 1.53 10.51 1.16
CA MET A 81 2.70 9.85 1.75
C MET A 81 3.24 8.81 0.77
N THR A 82 4.54 8.87 0.46
CA THR A 82 5.18 7.92 -0.47
C THR A 82 6.45 7.35 0.13
N TYR A 83 6.70 6.06 -0.11
CA TYR A 83 7.95 5.41 0.27
C TYR A 83 8.88 5.28 -0.95
N PRO A 84 10.21 5.38 -0.76
CA PRO A 84 11.15 5.09 -1.83
C PRO A 84 11.04 3.63 -2.30
N ASN A 85 11.11 3.40 -3.62
CA ASN A 85 11.06 2.05 -4.21
C ASN A 85 12.02 1.07 -3.52
N LYS A 86 13.25 1.51 -3.24
CA LYS A 86 14.27 0.70 -2.54
C LYS A 86 13.81 0.21 -1.16
N GLU A 87 13.09 1.03 -0.40
CA GLU A 87 12.58 0.63 0.92
C GLU A 87 11.42 -0.35 0.80
N MET A 88 10.51 -0.11 -0.15
CA MET A 88 9.38 -1.00 -0.42
C MET A 88 9.86 -2.39 -0.84
N VAL A 89 10.80 -2.44 -1.77
CA VAL A 89 11.46 -3.65 -2.27
C VAL A 89 12.15 -4.41 -1.15
N LYS A 90 12.90 -3.70 -0.29
CA LYS A 90 13.56 -4.31 0.87
C LYS A 90 12.54 -4.91 1.84
N LYS A 91 11.43 -4.21 2.11
CA LYS A 91 10.38 -4.65 3.05
C LYS A 91 9.65 -5.88 2.53
N ILE A 92 9.26 -5.91 1.26
CA ILE A 92 8.56 -7.06 0.66
C ILE A 92 9.50 -8.27 0.50
N SER A 93 10.76 -8.04 0.10
CA SER A 93 11.77 -9.09 -0.05
C SER A 93 12.11 -9.77 1.28
N ALA A 94 12.19 -9.01 2.37
CA ALA A 94 12.41 -9.57 3.70
C ALA A 94 11.28 -10.52 4.11
N ASN A 95 10.03 -10.20 3.74
CA ASN A 95 8.86 -11.01 4.06
C ASN A 95 8.72 -12.24 3.15
N LEU A 96 9.07 -12.13 1.87
CA LEU A 96 9.21 -13.26 0.97
C LEU A 96 10.24 -14.27 1.51
N CYS A 97 11.39 -13.79 1.97
CA CYS A 97 12.42 -14.64 2.56
C CYS A 97 11.92 -15.36 3.81
N LEU A 98 11.12 -14.70 4.66
CA LEU A 98 10.53 -15.33 5.86
C LEU A 98 9.51 -16.42 5.50
N THR A 99 8.66 -16.21 4.50
CA THR A 99 7.72 -17.26 4.03
C THR A 99 8.43 -18.44 3.39
N ALA A 100 9.58 -18.21 2.75
CA ALA A 100 10.36 -19.25 2.11
C ALA A 100 11.20 -20.07 3.11
N ILE A 101 11.51 -19.54 4.31
CA ILE A 101 12.32 -20.24 5.31
C ILE A 101 11.60 -21.47 5.89
N ASP A 102 10.26 -21.49 5.89
CA ASP A 102 9.51 -22.68 6.33
C ASP A 102 9.54 -23.82 5.29
N ASP A 103 9.73 -23.50 4.00
CA ASP A 103 9.78 -24.52 2.93
C ASP A 103 11.20 -24.83 2.41
N ILE A 104 12.15 -23.90 2.47
CA ILE A 104 13.52 -24.14 2.04
C ILE A 104 14.52 -23.30 2.86
N LYS A 105 15.46 -24.00 3.49
CA LYS A 105 16.69 -23.48 4.08
C LYS A 105 17.59 -22.84 3.00
N VAL A 106 17.18 -21.72 2.41
CA VAL A 106 17.96 -20.97 1.41
C VAL A 106 18.51 -19.71 2.06
N THR A 107 19.82 -19.76 2.29
CA THR A 107 20.71 -18.62 2.39
C THR A 107 20.41 -17.64 1.25
N SER A 108 19.57 -16.64 1.54
CA SER A 108 19.22 -15.58 0.60
C SER A 108 20.14 -14.40 0.86
N ASN A 109 21.14 -14.26 0.00
CA ASN A 109 21.93 -13.05 -0.13
C ASN A 109 20.97 -11.98 -0.65
N SER A 110 20.53 -11.08 0.25
CA SER A 110 19.56 -10.00 0.05
C SER A 110 19.99 -8.92 -0.96
N SER A 111 20.97 -9.20 -1.80
CA SER A 111 21.71 -8.22 -2.60
C SER A 111 21.11 -8.03 -3.99
N THR A 112 20.49 -9.05 -4.59
CA THR A 112 20.03 -9.05 -5.99
C THR A 112 18.60 -8.55 -6.19
N LEU A 113 17.75 -8.59 -5.16
CA LEU A 113 16.37 -8.08 -5.24
C LEU A 113 16.29 -6.55 -5.14
N ASN A 114 17.32 -5.89 -4.61
CA ASN A 114 17.30 -4.43 -4.38
C ASN A 114 17.48 -3.59 -5.65
N ASP A 115 17.82 -4.22 -6.78
CA ASP A 115 18.04 -3.54 -8.05
C ASP A 115 16.75 -3.42 -8.88
N TYR A 116 15.69 -4.16 -8.50
CA TYR A 116 14.38 -4.10 -9.13
C TYR A 116 13.49 -3.06 -8.46
N SER A 117 12.65 -2.36 -9.23
CA SER A 117 11.57 -1.56 -8.68
C SER A 117 10.44 -2.44 -8.14
N PHE A 118 9.58 -1.86 -7.30
CA PHE A 118 8.43 -2.58 -6.77
C PHE A 118 7.48 -3.05 -7.89
N ASP A 119 7.25 -2.19 -8.88
CA ASP A 119 6.39 -2.49 -10.03
C ASP A 119 6.99 -3.63 -10.87
N GLU A 120 8.30 -3.61 -11.14
CA GLU A 120 8.98 -4.72 -11.85
C GLU A 120 8.94 -6.04 -11.08
N LEU A 121 9.01 -6.01 -9.74
CA LEU A 121 8.87 -7.22 -8.92
C LEU A 121 7.44 -7.75 -8.93
N GLN A 122 6.46 -6.86 -8.93
CA GLN A 122 5.05 -7.23 -8.99
C GLN A 122 4.69 -7.79 -10.38
N ASP A 123 5.11 -7.11 -11.44
CA ASP A 123 4.95 -7.57 -12.83
C ASP A 123 5.68 -8.90 -13.05
N ALA A 124 6.92 -9.05 -12.55
CA ALA A 124 7.61 -10.33 -12.61
C ALA A 124 6.86 -11.42 -11.85
N TYR A 125 6.25 -11.14 -10.71
CA TYR A 125 5.45 -12.15 -10.01
C TYR A 125 4.17 -12.53 -10.79
N ASP A 126 3.49 -11.53 -11.35
CA ASP A 126 2.24 -11.70 -12.09
C ASP A 126 2.48 -12.38 -13.46
N GLU A 127 3.60 -12.12 -14.12
CA GLU A 127 4.01 -12.72 -15.41
C GLU A 127 4.76 -14.06 -15.22
N LEU A 128 5.60 -14.17 -14.19
CA LEU A 128 6.54 -15.29 -13.96
C LEU A 128 6.22 -16.13 -12.72
N GLY A 129 4.95 -16.18 -12.27
CA GLY A 129 4.51 -17.06 -11.17
C GLY A 129 4.92 -18.54 -11.32
N LEU A 130 5.31 -18.98 -12.52
CA LEU A 130 5.92 -20.27 -12.83
C LEU A 130 7.46 -20.24 -12.89
N GLU A 131 8.08 -19.19 -13.43
CA GLU A 131 9.54 -19.14 -13.55
C GLU A 131 10.24 -18.81 -12.23
N PHE A 132 9.63 -18.09 -11.29
CA PHE A 132 10.27 -17.83 -10.00
C PHE A 132 10.50 -19.15 -9.21
N LYS A 133 9.54 -20.10 -9.32
CA LYS A 133 9.69 -21.46 -8.78
C LYS A 133 10.76 -22.25 -9.55
N VAL A 134 10.87 -22.07 -10.86
CA VAL A 134 11.87 -22.73 -11.73
C VAL A 134 13.28 -22.13 -11.58
N MET A 135 13.41 -20.82 -11.36
CA MET A 135 14.68 -20.10 -11.14
C MET A 135 15.27 -20.48 -9.78
N MET A 136 14.43 -20.52 -8.75
CA MET A 136 14.81 -21.03 -7.42
C MET A 136 15.11 -22.54 -7.45
N SER A 137 14.44 -23.33 -8.30
CA SER A 137 14.69 -24.77 -8.45
C SER A 137 15.93 -25.11 -9.31
N LYS A 138 16.22 -24.34 -10.37
CA LYS A 138 17.39 -24.54 -11.26
C LYS A 138 18.71 -24.20 -10.56
N HIS A 139 18.74 -23.21 -9.67
CA HIS A 139 19.96 -22.83 -8.95
C HIS A 139 20.39 -23.90 -7.92
N ASN A 140 19.43 -24.66 -7.36
CA ASN A 140 19.73 -25.71 -6.39
C ASN A 140 20.40 -26.96 -7.03
N LYS A 141 20.22 -27.20 -8.33
CA LYS A 141 20.89 -28.29 -9.07
C LYS A 141 22.33 -27.96 -9.49
N ASN A 142 22.67 -26.69 -9.63
CA ASN A 142 24.01 -26.27 -10.09
C ASN A 142 25.04 -26.14 -8.95
N VAL A 143 24.60 -26.28 -7.69
CA VAL A 143 25.46 -26.21 -6.49
C VAL A 143 25.80 -27.60 -5.94
N SER A 144 25.19 -28.67 -6.46
CA SER A 144 25.43 -30.07 -6.05
C SER A 144 26.27 -30.89 -7.04
N ASN A 145 27.05 -30.23 -7.91
CA ASN A 145 27.95 -30.91 -8.85
C ASN A 145 29.38 -30.41 -8.71
#